data_AF-A0A0V8RWA4-F1
#
_entry.id   AF-A0A0V8RWA4-F1
#
_cell.length_a   1.000
_cell.length_b   1.000
_cell.length_c   1.000
_cell.angle_alpha   90.00
_cell.angle_beta   90.00
_cell.angle_gamma   90.00
#
_symmetry.space_group_name_H-M   'P 1'
#
loop_
_entity.id
_entity.type
_entity.pdbx_description
1 polymer ?
#
loop_
_entity_poly.entity_id
_entity_poly.type
_entity_poly.pdbx_seq_one_letter_code
_entity_poly.pdbx_strand_id
1 'polypeptide(L)'
;MALQQRRRLDFLRHIVNRILAESNAPRQLLDDIRRAVGSAEDKYKFNAFGGDVKRLADYLRSRDFDDLITIARSDRSGQGLELLRRILEEARKVYSDIPEVVDAIDARLRELEAGGKKGEDKLDTLYSILKDLEKLGAKIEKDEKGRKLLVKLPGDKLSATISYDEKMNTYRLELVVKESAEFLTPSEVHAHLKRVMETIGSG
;
A
#
# COMPACT_ATOMS: atom_id res chain seq x y z
N MET A 1 5.18 12.98 39.89
CA MET A 1 6.07 11.79 39.75
C MET A 1 5.87 11.00 38.45
N ALA A 2 4.73 11.10 37.73
CA ALA A 2 4.49 10.34 36.48
C ALA A 2 5.35 10.78 35.26
N LEU A 3 5.74 12.06 35.19
CA LEU A 3 6.56 12.61 34.10
C LEU A 3 8.00 12.05 34.03
N GLN A 4 8.54 11.57 35.15
CA GLN A 4 9.90 11.00 35.19
C GLN A 4 9.95 9.51 34.81
N GLN A 5 8.84 8.77 34.96
CA GLN A 5 8.79 7.35 34.60
C GLN A 5 8.63 7.13 33.08
N ARG A 6 7.87 7.98 32.38
CA ARG A 6 7.67 7.85 30.92
C ARG A 6 8.93 8.18 30.11
N ARG A 7 9.78 9.08 30.61
CA ARG A 7 11.11 9.38 30.06
C ARG A 7 12.11 8.21 30.12
N ARG A 8 11.77 7.08 30.73
CA ARG A 8 12.64 5.88 30.86
C ARG A 8 12.28 4.73 29.91
N LEU A 9 11.23 4.87 29.10
CA LEU A 9 10.80 3.81 28.19
C LEU A 9 11.55 3.90 26.87
N ASP A 10 12.56 3.04 26.69
CA ASP A 10 13.27 2.85 25.41
C ASP A 10 12.36 2.29 24.31
N PHE A 11 12.50 2.85 23.12
CA PHE A 11 11.74 2.47 21.92
C PHE A 11 12.00 0.99 21.55
N LEU A 12 13.28 0.57 21.47
CA LEU A 12 13.59 -0.81 21.12
C LEU A 12 13.17 -1.79 22.22
N ARG A 13 13.60 -1.54 23.47
CA ARG A 13 13.46 -2.51 24.56
C ARG A 13 12.01 -2.68 25.01
N HIS A 14 11.25 -1.60 25.12
CA HIS A 14 9.92 -1.65 25.75
C HIS A 14 8.77 -1.65 24.73
N ILE A 15 9.01 -1.21 23.49
CA ILE A 15 7.96 -1.13 22.45
C ILE A 15 8.20 -2.19 21.39
N VAL A 16 9.30 -2.08 20.65
CA VAL A 16 9.58 -2.95 19.50
C VAL A 16 9.72 -4.40 19.93
N ASN A 17 10.59 -4.71 20.90
CA ASN A 17 10.82 -6.08 21.33
C ASN A 17 9.55 -6.76 21.87
N ARG A 18 8.69 -6.02 22.58
CA ARG A 18 7.41 -6.54 23.07
C ARG A 18 6.49 -6.93 21.91
N ILE A 19 6.31 -6.03 20.94
CA ILE A 19 5.43 -6.26 19.79
C ILE A 19 5.97 -7.38 18.89
N LEU A 20 7.29 -7.46 18.69
CA LEU A 20 7.90 -8.55 17.94
C LEU A 20 7.76 -9.90 18.66
N ALA A 21 7.82 -9.93 19.99
CA ALA A 21 7.68 -11.17 20.78
C ALA A 21 6.24 -11.71 20.77
N GLU A 22 5.24 -10.85 20.65
CA GLU A 22 3.82 -11.23 20.53
C GLU A 22 3.42 -11.59 19.08
N SER A 23 4.33 -11.47 18.13
CA SER A 23 4.06 -11.69 16.71
C SER A 23 4.28 -13.14 16.28
N ASN A 24 3.42 -13.62 15.39
CA ASN A 24 3.57 -14.91 14.70
C ASN A 24 4.27 -14.77 13.33
N ALA A 25 4.85 -13.60 13.03
CA ALA A 25 5.53 -13.38 11.75
C ALA A 25 6.82 -14.21 11.63
N PRO A 26 7.35 -14.42 10.41
CA PRO A 26 8.57 -15.20 10.20
C PRO A 26 9.74 -14.68 11.04
N ARG A 27 10.47 -15.60 11.71
CA ARG A 27 11.59 -15.24 12.59
C ARG A 27 12.63 -14.34 11.92
N GLN A 28 12.95 -14.62 10.66
CA GLN A 28 13.89 -13.83 9.87
C GLN A 28 13.46 -12.36 9.79
N LEU A 29 12.18 -12.10 9.47
CA LEU A 29 11.62 -10.75 9.42
C LEU A 29 11.69 -10.05 10.78
N LEU A 30 11.35 -10.76 11.86
CA LEU A 30 11.42 -10.22 13.22
C LEU A 30 12.86 -9.84 13.60
N ASP A 31 13.82 -10.67 13.25
CA ASP A 31 15.24 -10.42 13.53
C ASP A 31 15.80 -9.28 12.68
N ASP A 32 15.40 -9.17 11.41
CA ASP A 32 15.81 -8.08 10.52
C ASP A 32 15.26 -6.72 11.01
N ILE A 33 13.98 -6.67 11.40
CA ILE A 33 13.39 -5.47 12.02
C ILE A 33 14.12 -5.11 13.32
N ARG A 34 14.35 -6.09 14.20
CA ARG A 34 15.05 -5.87 15.48
C ARG A 34 16.46 -5.33 15.26
N ARG A 35 17.20 -5.89 14.31
CA ARG A 35 18.57 -5.46 13.98
C ARG A 35 18.58 -4.04 13.41
N ALA A 36 17.69 -3.75 12.46
CA ALA A 36 17.60 -2.42 11.85
C ALA A 36 17.30 -1.33 12.88
N VAL A 37 16.33 -1.56 13.77
CA VAL A 37 16.02 -0.61 14.85
C VAL A 37 17.16 -0.51 15.86
N GLY A 38 17.83 -1.62 16.22
CA GLY A 38 18.98 -1.60 17.12
C GLY A 38 20.15 -0.77 16.58
N SER A 39 20.52 -0.98 15.31
CA SER A 39 21.56 -0.17 14.67
C SER A 39 21.20 1.32 14.60
N ALA A 40 19.91 1.64 14.40
CA ALA A 40 19.44 3.01 14.43
C ALA A 40 19.48 3.61 15.84
N GLU A 41 19.10 2.87 16.88
CA GLU A 41 19.16 3.34 18.27
C GLU A 41 20.58 3.73 18.68
N ASP A 42 21.58 2.93 18.29
CA ASP A 42 22.99 3.23 18.53
C ASP A 42 23.48 4.45 17.74
N LYS A 43 23.05 4.58 16.47
CA LYS A 43 23.46 5.66 15.56
C LYS A 43 22.85 7.02 15.95
N TYR A 44 21.54 7.05 16.19
CA TYR A 44 20.79 8.28 16.50
C TYR A 44 20.76 8.58 18.01
N LYS A 45 21.14 7.61 18.85
CA LYS A 45 21.18 7.74 20.32
C LYS A 45 19.83 8.19 20.89
N PHE A 46 18.74 7.57 20.45
CA PHE A 46 17.39 7.87 20.94
C PHE A 46 16.93 7.02 22.13
N ASN A 47 17.84 6.23 22.72
CA ASN A 47 17.56 5.49 23.94
C ASN A 47 17.36 6.45 25.14
N ALA A 48 16.63 5.98 26.14
CA ALA A 48 16.36 6.70 27.38
C ALA A 48 17.53 6.64 28.37
N PHE A 49 18.49 5.72 28.17
CA PHE A 49 19.63 5.49 29.06
C PHE A 49 20.95 5.98 28.44
N GLY A 50 21.15 7.30 28.44
CA GLY A 50 22.37 7.95 27.94
C GLY A 50 22.23 8.58 26.56
N GLY A 51 21.05 8.50 25.96
CA GLY A 51 20.65 9.21 24.75
C GLY A 51 19.59 10.29 25.01
N ASP A 52 18.93 10.72 23.93
CA ASP A 52 17.80 11.64 23.96
C ASP A 52 16.65 11.08 23.11
N VAL A 53 15.56 10.70 23.80
CA VAL A 53 14.33 10.15 23.20
C VAL A 53 13.78 11.04 22.09
N LYS A 54 13.99 12.35 22.14
CA LYS A 54 13.55 13.26 21.06
C LYS A 54 14.19 12.96 19.72
N ARG A 55 15.40 12.40 19.72
CA ARG A 55 16.13 11.98 18.50
C ARG A 55 15.50 10.78 17.82
N LEU A 56 14.48 10.16 18.43
CA LEU A 56 13.61 9.21 17.73
C LEU A 56 12.96 9.89 16.52
N ALA A 57 12.62 11.18 16.63
CA ALA A 57 12.09 11.94 15.51
C ALA A 57 13.10 12.06 14.35
N ASP A 58 14.39 12.18 14.65
CA ASP A 58 15.45 12.21 13.63
C ASP A 58 15.55 10.88 12.89
N TYR A 59 15.50 9.76 13.63
CA TYR A 59 15.47 8.43 13.03
C TYR A 59 14.21 8.24 12.18
N LEU A 60 13.03 8.56 12.72
CA LEU A 60 11.78 8.45 11.99
C LEU A 60 11.79 9.28 10.72
N ARG A 61 12.49 10.41 10.65
CA ARG A 61 12.61 11.24 9.43
C ARG A 61 13.77 10.83 8.52
N SER A 62 14.56 9.83 8.88
CA SER A 62 15.76 9.46 8.14
C SER A 62 15.51 8.36 7.11
N ARG A 63 16.49 8.24 6.19
CA ARG A 63 16.56 7.14 5.23
C ARG A 63 16.67 5.76 5.87
N ASP A 64 17.25 5.67 7.07
CA ASP A 64 17.36 4.40 7.78
C ASP A 64 15.97 3.86 8.18
N PHE A 65 14.98 4.74 8.40
CA PHE A 65 13.59 4.33 8.60
C PHE A 65 12.91 3.94 7.28
N ASP A 66 13.24 4.60 6.17
CA ASP A 66 12.76 4.21 4.84
C ASP A 66 13.25 2.80 4.46
N ASP A 67 14.50 2.48 4.82
CA ASP A 67 15.07 1.16 4.64
C ASP A 67 14.34 0.12 5.50
N LEU A 68 13.95 0.47 6.74
CA LEU A 68 13.12 -0.39 7.58
C LEU A 68 11.73 -0.65 6.97
N ILE A 69 11.09 0.37 6.40
CA ILE A 69 9.83 0.22 5.65
C ILE A 69 10.04 -0.74 4.47
N THR A 70 11.17 -0.62 3.77
CA THR A 70 11.52 -1.51 2.64
C THR A 70 11.68 -2.97 3.08
N ILE A 71 12.34 -3.22 4.21
CA ILE A 71 12.44 -4.55 4.83
C ILE A 71 11.03 -5.08 5.14
N ALA A 72 10.20 -4.28 5.79
CA ALA A 72 8.83 -4.68 6.13
C ALA A 72 7.93 -4.95 4.91
N ARG A 73 8.17 -4.26 3.78
CA ARG A 73 7.48 -4.49 2.50
C ARG A 73 7.95 -5.73 1.76
N SER A 74 9.17 -6.21 2.04
CA SER A 74 9.71 -7.40 1.38
C SER A 74 8.97 -8.69 1.79
N ASP A 75 8.25 -8.66 2.91
CA ASP A 75 7.35 -9.71 3.35
C ASP A 75 6.04 -9.71 2.52
N ARG A 76 5.86 -10.76 1.72
CA ARG A 76 4.68 -10.94 0.86
C ARG A 76 3.38 -11.14 1.65
N SER A 77 3.47 -11.52 2.92
CA SER A 77 2.27 -11.72 3.77
C SER A 77 1.69 -10.40 4.30
N GLY A 78 2.42 -9.29 4.17
CA GLY A 78 2.00 -7.97 4.68
C GLY A 78 2.11 -7.83 6.20
N GLN A 79 2.57 -8.86 6.91
CA GLN A 79 2.75 -8.86 8.35
C GLN A 79 3.83 -7.87 8.79
N GLY A 80 4.86 -7.66 7.97
CA GLY A 80 5.91 -6.68 8.27
C GLY A 80 5.37 -5.26 8.41
N LEU A 81 4.49 -4.84 7.49
CA LEU A 81 3.86 -3.51 7.53
C LEU A 81 2.91 -3.37 8.73
N GLU A 82 2.14 -4.41 9.03
CA GLU A 82 1.25 -4.43 10.19
C GLU A 82 2.03 -4.32 11.50
N LEU A 83 3.19 -4.99 11.60
CA LEU A 83 4.08 -4.86 12.75
C LEU A 83 4.63 -3.45 12.91
N LEU A 84 5.09 -2.82 11.82
CA LEU A 84 5.55 -1.44 11.87
C LEU A 84 4.44 -0.47 12.29
N ARG A 85 3.21 -0.66 11.78
CA ARG A 85 2.06 0.13 12.20
C ARG A 85 1.81 -0.01 13.70
N ARG A 86 1.73 -1.25 14.21
CA ARG A 86 1.54 -1.51 15.65
C ARG A 86 2.64 -0.89 16.50
N ILE A 87 3.90 -0.95 16.04
CA ILE A 87 5.05 -0.32 16.71
C ILE A 87 4.87 1.19 16.81
N LEU A 88 4.52 1.85 15.70
CA LEU A 88 4.33 3.28 15.65
C LEU A 88 3.13 3.73 16.48
N GLU A 89 2.00 3.02 16.43
CA GLU A 89 0.82 3.33 17.24
C GLU A 89 1.10 3.25 18.74
N GLU A 90 1.85 2.23 19.18
CA GLU A 90 2.22 2.10 20.57
C GLU A 90 3.23 3.17 21.00
N ALA A 91 4.23 3.46 20.15
CA ALA A 91 5.16 4.55 20.36
C ALA A 91 4.47 5.90 20.48
N ARG A 92 3.44 6.16 19.67
CA ARG A 92 2.62 7.38 19.75
C ARG A 92 1.98 7.54 21.11
N LYS A 93 1.45 6.46 21.70
CA LYS A 93 0.83 6.49 23.04
C LYS A 93 1.89 6.78 24.11
N VAL A 94 3.02 6.08 24.04
CA VAL A 94 4.11 6.17 25.02
C VAL A 94 4.75 7.56 25.02
N TYR A 95 4.99 8.14 23.84
CA TYR A 95 5.67 9.43 23.66
C TYR A 95 4.70 10.60 23.37
N SER A 96 3.44 10.46 23.79
CA SER A 96 2.38 11.46 23.54
C SER A 96 2.68 12.87 24.08
N ASP A 97 3.62 13.00 25.00
CA ASP A 97 4.09 14.25 25.61
C ASP A 97 5.28 14.88 24.87
N ILE A 98 5.77 14.29 23.78
CA ILE A 98 6.88 14.79 22.96
C ILE A 98 6.37 15.13 21.55
N PRO A 99 5.93 16.38 21.30
CA PRO A 99 5.27 16.76 20.04
C PRO A 99 6.10 16.42 18.79
N GLU A 100 7.41 16.69 18.82
CA GLU A 100 8.30 16.44 17.69
C GLU A 100 8.35 14.96 17.27
N VAL A 101 8.24 14.05 18.24
CA VAL A 101 8.21 12.60 18.03
C VAL A 101 6.82 12.17 17.55
N VAL A 102 5.76 12.68 18.18
CA VAL A 102 4.37 12.41 17.76
C VAL A 102 4.15 12.84 16.31
N ASP A 103 4.61 14.02 15.91
CA ASP A 103 4.49 14.53 14.54
C ASP A 103 5.24 13.63 13.54
N ALA A 104 6.44 13.17 13.91
CA ALA A 104 7.20 12.25 13.07
C ALA A 104 6.52 10.88 12.95
N ILE A 105 5.94 10.37 14.04
CA ILE A 105 5.17 9.12 14.05
C ILE A 105 3.92 9.27 13.18
N ASP A 106 3.15 10.35 13.34
CA ASP A 106 1.92 10.59 12.59
C ASP A 106 2.20 10.74 11.08
N ALA A 107 3.31 11.37 10.71
CA ALA A 107 3.75 11.43 9.33
C ALA A 107 4.04 10.03 8.76
N ARG A 108 4.73 9.16 9.52
CA ARG A 108 5.03 7.79 9.08
C ARG A 108 3.82 6.87 9.11
N LEU A 109 2.92 7.01 10.07
CA LEU A 109 1.64 6.28 10.07
C LEU A 109 0.82 6.65 8.82
N ARG A 110 0.72 7.94 8.49
CA ARG A 110 0.08 8.39 7.24
C ARG A 110 0.79 7.83 6.02
N GLU A 111 2.11 7.73 6.01
CA GLU A 111 2.86 7.12 4.91
C GLU A 111 2.64 5.61 4.82
N LEU A 112 2.46 4.90 5.94
CA LEU A 112 2.12 3.47 5.93
C LEU A 112 0.66 3.24 5.52
N GLU A 113 -0.24 4.17 5.86
CA GLU A 113 -1.65 4.17 5.43
C GLU A 113 -1.82 4.55 3.96
N ALA A 114 -1.19 5.64 3.52
CA ALA A 114 -1.09 6.05 2.12
C ALA A 114 -0.21 5.06 1.32
N GLY A 115 0.70 4.37 2.00
CA GLY A 115 1.56 3.30 1.51
C GLY A 115 0.85 1.96 1.36
N GLY A 116 -0.46 1.91 1.62
CA GLY A 116 -1.38 0.93 1.04
C GLY A 116 -1.53 1.14 -0.47
N LYS A 117 -0.42 0.99 -1.21
CA LYS A 117 -0.23 1.01 -2.66
C LYS A 117 -0.10 2.39 -3.32
N LYS A 118 1.13 2.65 -3.79
CA LYS A 118 1.32 3.34 -5.08
C LYS A 118 0.36 2.69 -6.09
N GLY A 119 -0.55 3.45 -6.68
CA GLY A 119 -1.36 2.97 -7.80
C GLY A 119 -0.52 2.36 -8.92
N GLU A 120 0.75 2.78 -9.05
CA GLU A 120 1.74 2.21 -9.99
C GLU A 120 2.04 0.73 -9.74
N ASP A 121 2.37 0.29 -8.52
CA ASP A 121 2.71 -1.12 -8.24
C ASP A 121 1.52 -2.07 -8.46
N LYS A 122 0.29 -1.59 -8.20
CA LYS A 122 -0.93 -2.36 -8.45
C LYS A 122 -1.25 -2.49 -9.92
N LEU A 123 -1.12 -1.38 -10.66
CA LEU A 123 -1.31 -1.41 -12.10
C LEU A 123 -0.18 -2.15 -12.80
N ASP A 124 1.03 -2.19 -12.24
CA ASP A 124 2.13 -3.03 -12.73
C ASP A 124 1.87 -4.52 -12.50
N THR A 125 1.36 -4.87 -11.32
CA THR A 125 0.92 -6.23 -11.02
C THR A 125 -0.23 -6.64 -11.96
N LEU A 126 -1.22 -5.76 -12.13
CA LEU A 126 -2.36 -5.99 -13.03
C LEU A 126 -1.93 -6.07 -14.49
N TYR A 127 -1.02 -5.20 -14.93
CA TYR A 127 -0.42 -5.26 -16.27
C TYR A 127 0.27 -6.59 -16.52
N SER A 128 1.01 -7.10 -15.54
CA SER A 128 1.68 -8.40 -15.62
C SER A 128 0.69 -9.56 -15.76
N ILE A 129 -0.45 -9.50 -15.06
CA ILE A 129 -1.55 -10.48 -15.17
C ILE A 129 -2.21 -10.38 -16.55
N LEU A 130 -2.49 -9.16 -17.02
CA LEU A 130 -3.17 -8.94 -18.29
C LEU A 130 -2.27 -9.23 -19.50
N LYS A 131 -0.95 -9.30 -19.33
CA LYS A 131 0.01 -9.61 -20.40
C LYS A 131 -0.29 -10.93 -21.12
N ASP A 132 -0.92 -11.88 -20.45
CA ASP A 132 -1.37 -13.12 -21.09
C ASP A 132 -2.48 -12.89 -22.14
N LEU A 133 -3.24 -11.80 -22.04
CA LEU A 133 -4.21 -11.39 -23.06
C LEU A 133 -3.53 -10.88 -24.33
N GLU A 134 -2.29 -10.40 -24.26
CA GLU A 134 -1.53 -10.03 -25.48
C GLU A 134 -1.30 -11.24 -26.38
N LYS A 135 -1.17 -12.44 -25.80
CA LYS A 135 -1.08 -13.71 -26.56
C LYS A 135 -2.37 -14.04 -27.31
N LEU A 136 -3.51 -13.51 -26.86
CA LEU A 136 -4.82 -13.61 -27.51
C LEU A 136 -5.07 -12.46 -28.50
N GLY A 137 -4.07 -11.60 -28.73
CA GLY A 137 -4.13 -10.47 -29.66
C GLY A 137 -4.64 -9.15 -29.04
N ALA A 138 -4.76 -9.07 -27.72
CA ALA A 138 -5.07 -7.81 -27.05
C ALA A 138 -3.87 -6.85 -27.06
N LYS A 139 -4.12 -5.55 -27.14
CA LYS A 139 -3.11 -4.50 -26.96
C LYS A 139 -3.31 -3.81 -25.63
N ILE A 140 -2.27 -3.74 -24.81
CA ILE A 140 -2.33 -3.13 -23.49
C ILE A 140 -1.41 -1.91 -23.46
N GLU A 141 -2.00 -0.75 -23.19
CA GLU A 141 -1.32 0.54 -23.16
C GLU A 141 -1.46 1.14 -21.75
N LYS A 142 -0.38 1.71 -21.23
CA LYS A 142 -0.44 2.55 -20.02
C LYS A 142 -0.66 4.00 -20.44
N ASP A 143 -1.53 4.69 -19.70
CA ASP A 143 -1.63 6.15 -19.75
C ASP A 143 -0.25 6.78 -19.42
N GLU A 144 0.08 7.92 -20.03
CA GLU A 144 1.31 8.71 -19.80
C GLU A 144 1.55 9.02 -18.32
N LYS A 145 0.47 9.07 -17.52
CA LYS A 145 0.54 9.30 -16.07
C LYS A 145 0.66 8.01 -15.24
N GLY A 146 0.67 6.82 -15.86
CA GLY A 146 0.74 5.52 -15.19
C GLY A 146 -0.50 5.16 -14.35
N ARG A 147 -1.60 5.93 -14.46
CA ARG A 147 -2.79 5.81 -13.59
C ARG A 147 -3.90 4.94 -14.16
N LYS A 148 -3.79 4.56 -15.44
CA LYS A 148 -4.80 3.77 -16.15
C LYS A 148 -4.14 2.77 -17.08
N LEU A 149 -4.78 1.62 -17.23
CA LEU A 149 -4.49 0.61 -18.23
C LEU A 149 -5.60 0.61 -19.27
N LEU A 150 -5.25 0.85 -20.52
CA LEU A 150 -6.12 0.64 -21.67
C LEU A 150 -5.85 -0.74 -22.25
N VAL A 151 -6.89 -1.57 -22.33
CA VAL A 151 -6.84 -2.88 -22.97
C VAL A 151 -7.75 -2.83 -24.20
N LYS A 152 -7.19 -2.98 -25.39
CA LYS A 152 -7.92 -3.10 -26.65
C LYS A 152 -7.93 -4.54 -27.08
N LEU A 153 -9.10 -5.15 -27.23
CA LEU A 153 -9.20 -6.54 -27.72
C LEU A 153 -9.12 -6.59 -29.26
N PRO A 154 -8.81 -7.77 -29.84
CA PRO A 154 -8.77 -7.94 -31.29
C PRO A 154 -10.09 -7.51 -31.96
N GLY A 155 -9.99 -6.71 -33.02
CA GLY A 155 -11.12 -6.30 -33.85
C GLY A 155 -11.75 -4.94 -33.51
N ASP A 156 -11.14 -4.11 -32.66
CA ASP A 156 -11.55 -2.73 -32.31
C ASP A 156 -12.98 -2.53 -31.77
N LYS A 157 -13.74 -3.62 -31.62
CA LYS A 157 -15.12 -3.62 -31.12
C LYS A 157 -15.21 -3.52 -29.61
N LEU A 158 -14.15 -3.83 -28.87
CA LEU A 158 -14.17 -3.80 -27.40
C LEU A 158 -12.89 -3.21 -26.83
N SER A 159 -13.05 -2.19 -26.00
CA SER A 159 -11.96 -1.59 -25.23
C SER A 159 -12.33 -1.51 -23.75
N ALA A 160 -11.38 -1.88 -22.89
CA ALA A 160 -11.50 -1.76 -21.46
C ALA A 160 -10.52 -0.73 -20.92
N THR A 161 -10.97 0.13 -20.03
CA THR A 161 -10.10 1.03 -19.26
C THR A 161 -10.15 0.59 -17.81
N ILE A 162 -8.99 0.25 -17.25
CA ILE A 162 -8.87 -0.11 -15.84
C ILE A 162 -8.15 1.01 -15.12
N SER A 163 -8.74 1.48 -14.05
CA SER A 163 -8.16 2.47 -13.15
C SER A 163 -8.22 1.97 -11.72
N TYR A 164 -7.31 2.45 -10.89
CA TYR A 164 -7.30 2.13 -9.47
C TYR A 164 -7.74 3.35 -8.67
N ASP A 165 -8.80 3.20 -7.88
CA ASP A 165 -9.25 4.22 -6.95
C ASP A 165 -8.48 4.05 -5.63
N GLU A 166 -7.51 4.93 -5.41
CA GLU A 166 -6.67 4.94 -4.19
C GLU A 166 -7.48 5.26 -2.93
N LYS A 167 -8.57 6.05 -3.03
CA LYS A 167 -9.38 6.43 -1.87
C LYS A 167 -10.27 5.28 -1.42
N MET A 168 -10.82 4.53 -2.37
CA MET A 168 -11.73 3.41 -2.08
C MET A 168 -11.01 2.06 -2.08
N ASN A 169 -9.72 2.02 -2.44
CA ASN A 169 -8.92 0.80 -2.59
C ASN A 169 -9.55 -0.24 -3.56
N THR A 170 -10.27 0.22 -4.58
CA THR A 170 -10.97 -0.63 -5.57
C THR A 170 -10.41 -0.45 -6.98
N TYR A 171 -10.52 -1.49 -7.81
CA TYR A 171 -10.28 -1.35 -9.26
C TYR A 171 -11.60 -0.98 -9.94
N ARG A 172 -11.57 0.05 -10.77
CA ARG A 172 -12.68 0.40 -11.65
C ARG A 172 -12.35 -0.07 -13.07
N LEU A 173 -13.22 -0.93 -13.59
CA LEU A 173 -13.21 -1.39 -14.98
C LEU A 173 -14.31 -0.64 -15.74
N GLU A 174 -13.95 0.08 -16.79
CA GLU A 174 -14.86 0.72 -17.73
C GLU A 174 -14.77 -0.02 -19.07
N LEU A 175 -15.86 -0.63 -19.51
CA LEU A 175 -15.95 -1.36 -20.78
C LEU A 175 -16.69 -0.50 -21.80
N VAL A 176 -16.10 -0.37 -22.99
CA VAL A 176 -16.70 0.30 -24.14
C VAL A 176 -16.80 -0.70 -25.27
N VAL A 177 -18.03 -0.98 -25.69
CA VAL A 177 -18.35 -1.83 -26.85
C VAL A 177 -18.74 -0.93 -28.01
N LYS A 178 -17.98 -0.98 -29.10
CA LYS A 178 -18.28 -0.31 -30.36
C LYS A 178 -18.85 -1.33 -31.33
N GLU A 179 -20.18 -1.37 -31.39
CA GLU A 179 -20.93 -2.15 -32.38
C GLU A 179 -21.69 -1.20 -33.29
N SER A 180 -21.56 -1.41 -34.60
CA SER A 180 -22.33 -0.72 -35.63
C SER A 180 -23.02 -1.79 -36.45
N ALA A 181 -24.35 -1.72 -36.50
CA ALA A 181 -25.17 -2.63 -37.27
C ALA A 181 -26.26 -1.82 -37.97
N GLU A 182 -26.53 -2.18 -39.22
CA GLU A 182 -27.65 -1.63 -39.98
C GLU A 182 -28.86 -2.54 -39.78
N PHE A 183 -30.00 -1.93 -39.51
CA PHE A 183 -31.27 -2.62 -39.28
C PHE A 183 -32.29 -2.13 -40.29
N LEU A 184 -33.06 -3.05 -40.85
CA LEU A 184 -34.08 -2.73 -41.85
C LEU A 184 -35.38 -2.26 -41.18
N THR A 185 -35.59 -2.62 -39.91
CA THR A 185 -36.79 -2.24 -39.15
C THR A 185 -36.48 -1.82 -37.71
N PRO A 186 -37.29 -0.93 -37.11
CA PRO A 186 -37.18 -0.57 -35.69
C PRO A 186 -37.33 -1.76 -34.73
N SER A 187 -38.11 -2.78 -35.12
CA SER A 187 -38.30 -4.01 -34.34
C SER A 187 -37.01 -4.81 -34.20
N GLU A 188 -36.17 -4.83 -35.24
CA GLU A 188 -34.85 -5.47 -35.21
C GLU A 188 -33.90 -4.72 -34.26
N VAL A 189 -33.92 -3.38 -34.28
CA VAL A 189 -33.16 -2.54 -33.34
C VAL A 189 -33.54 -2.85 -31.89
N HIS A 190 -34.84 -2.88 -31.59
CA HIS A 190 -35.33 -3.17 -30.24
C HIS A 190 -34.96 -4.59 -29.79
N ALA A 191 -35.11 -5.60 -30.65
CA ALA A 191 -34.74 -6.97 -30.36
C ALA A 191 -33.21 -7.15 -30.17
N HIS A 192 -32.42 -6.34 -30.86
CA HIS A 192 -30.96 -6.32 -30.71
C HIS A 192 -30.54 -5.64 -29.39
N LEU A 193 -31.08 -4.45 -29.08
CA LEU A 193 -30.80 -3.74 -27.83
C LEU A 193 -31.19 -4.57 -26.59
N LYS A 194 -32.33 -5.26 -26.64
CA LYS A 194 -32.76 -6.15 -25.55
C LYS A 194 -31.76 -7.27 -25.30
N ARG A 195 -31.24 -7.90 -26.36
CA ARG A 195 -30.20 -8.95 -26.26
C ARG A 195 -28.90 -8.40 -25.68
N VAL A 196 -28.48 -7.20 -26.10
CA VAL A 196 -27.28 -6.55 -25.56
C VAL A 196 -27.44 -6.26 -24.06
N MET A 197 -28.61 -5.74 -23.64
CA MET A 197 -28.89 -5.48 -22.22
C MET A 197 -28.92 -6.77 -21.37
N GLU A 198 -29.51 -7.85 -21.87
CA GLU A 198 -29.55 -9.15 -21.17
C GLU A 198 -28.14 -9.75 -21.00
N THR A 199 -27.26 -9.54 -21.99
CA THR A 199 -25.88 -10.04 -21.97
C THR A 199 -24.99 -9.27 -20.99
N ILE A 200 -25.23 -7.97 -20.80
CA ILE A 200 -24.40 -7.09 -19.94
C ILE A 200 -24.95 -7.03 -18.50
N GLY A 201 -26.26 -7.18 -18.27
CA GLY A 201 -26.91 -6.99 -16.97
C GLY A 201 -26.93 -8.20 -16.02
N SER A 202 -26.35 -9.34 -16.38
CA SER A 202 -26.44 -10.60 -15.62
C SER A 202 -25.19 -10.96 -14.80
N GLY A 203 -24.30 -9.99 -14.52
CA GLY A 203 -23.03 -10.19 -13.80
C GLY A 203 -23.03 -9.63 -12.38
#